data_AF-A0A969V3G5-F1
#
_entry.id   AF-A0A969V3G5-F1
#
_cell.length_a   1.000
_cell.length_b   1.000
_cell.length_c   1.000
_cell.angle_alpha   90.00
_cell.angle_beta   90.00
_cell.angle_gamma   90.00
#
_symmetry.space_group_name_H-M   'P 1'
#
loop_
_entity.id
_entity.type
_entity.pdbx_description
1 polymer ?
#
loop_
_entity_poly.entity_id
_entity_poly.type
_entity_poly.pdbx_seq_one_letter_code
_entity_poly.pdbx_strand_id
1 'polypeptide(L)'
;MKMSQMIAPTVCGYSPRMRLDVSVNMLTMQALSREEITVLGGGQTRPNIHIDDITDLYLFMLDNPQHTGIYNAGFENLSIMEIAER
;
A
#
# COMPACT_ATOMS: atom_id res chain seq x y z
N MET A 1 -13.75 -0.59 25.90
CA MET A 1 -13.30 -0.75 24.50
C MET A 1 -11.98 -0.01 24.39
N LYS A 2 -10.86 -0.73 24.27
CA LYS A 2 -9.54 -0.15 24.08
C LYS A 2 -9.39 0.20 22.60
N MET A 3 -9.08 1.45 22.27
CA MET A 3 -9.11 1.95 20.89
C MET A 3 -7.68 1.93 20.30
N SER A 4 -7.49 1.14 19.25
CA SER A 4 -6.29 1.18 18.39
C SER A 4 -6.68 1.80 17.05
N GLN A 5 -5.90 2.77 16.58
CA GLN A 5 -6.09 3.42 15.29
C GLN A 5 -4.87 3.15 14.42
N MET A 6 -5.11 2.65 13.20
CA MET A 6 -4.06 2.39 12.23
C MET A 6 -4.09 3.45 11.14
N ILE A 7 -2.94 4.05 10.88
CA ILE A 7 -2.69 4.97 9.79
C ILE A 7 -2.00 4.16 8.69
N ALA A 8 -2.76 3.81 7.66
CA ALA A 8 -2.24 3.09 6.50
C ALA A 8 -1.82 4.09 5.40
N PRO A 9 -0.68 3.84 4.72
CA PRO A 9 -0.28 4.53 3.52
C PRO A 9 -1.06 3.98 2.31
N THR A 10 -0.55 4.18 1.10
CA THR A 10 -1.17 3.64 -0.11
C THR A 10 -1.20 2.10 -0.05
N VAL A 11 -2.40 1.52 -0.13
CA VAL A 11 -2.57 0.06 -0.20
C VAL A 11 -2.42 -0.39 -1.66
N CYS A 12 -1.58 -1.39 -1.90
CA CYS A 12 -1.37 -2.01 -3.21
C CYS A 12 -1.63 -3.53 -3.16
N GLY A 13 -1.62 -4.17 -4.33
CA GLY A 13 -1.88 -5.61 -4.45
C GLY A 13 -3.23 -5.93 -5.06
N TYR A 14 -3.44 -7.22 -5.33
CA TYR A 14 -4.65 -7.71 -5.97
C TYR A 14 -5.83 -7.76 -4.99
N SER A 15 -7.01 -7.38 -5.46
CA SER A 15 -8.28 -7.53 -4.75
C SER A 15 -9.36 -7.89 -5.76
N PRO A 16 -10.37 -8.71 -5.40
CA PRO A 16 -11.55 -8.93 -6.25
C PRO A 16 -12.21 -7.62 -6.71
N ARG A 17 -12.07 -6.55 -5.91
CA ARG A 17 -12.45 -5.18 -6.28
C ARG A 17 -11.20 -4.32 -6.41
N MET A 18 -10.58 -4.35 -7.59
CA MET A 18 -9.36 -3.62 -7.87
C MET A 18 -9.51 -2.10 -7.79
N ARG A 19 -8.47 -1.47 -7.25
CA ARG A 19 -8.20 -0.03 -7.38
C ARG A 19 -6.98 0.15 -8.26
N LEU A 20 -7.16 0.78 -9.43
CA LEU A 20 -6.13 0.99 -10.43
C LEU A 20 -5.68 2.47 -10.49
N ASP A 21 -6.12 3.27 -9.53
CA ASP A 21 -5.80 4.68 -9.35
C ASP A 21 -4.61 4.91 -8.40
N VAL A 22 -4.10 3.84 -7.78
CA VAL A 22 -2.97 3.90 -6.84
C VAL A 22 -1.65 3.53 -7.53
N SER A 23 -0.54 4.16 -7.12
CA SER A 23 0.73 4.15 -7.86
C SER A 23 1.18 2.75 -8.32
N VAL A 24 1.35 1.80 -7.40
CA VAL A 24 1.81 0.44 -7.75
C VAL A 24 0.84 -0.24 -8.73
N ASN A 25 -0.45 -0.32 -8.37
CA ASN A 25 -1.45 -1.02 -9.19
C ASN A 25 -1.63 -0.38 -10.58
N MET A 26 -1.56 0.95 -10.66
CA MET A 26 -1.64 1.71 -11.90
C MET A 26 -0.45 1.38 -12.82
N LEU A 27 0.77 1.44 -12.29
CA LEU A 27 1.99 1.18 -13.06
C LEU A 27 2.02 -0.28 -13.54
N THR A 28 1.70 -1.23 -12.67
CA THR A 28 1.59 -2.65 -13.03
C THR A 28 0.53 -2.87 -14.12
N MET A 29 -0.64 -2.23 -14.02
CA MET A 29 -1.69 -2.40 -15.03
C MET A 29 -1.30 -1.79 -16.38
N GLN A 30 -0.60 -0.64 -16.40
CA GLN A 30 -0.09 -0.06 -17.64
C GLN A 30 0.91 -1.00 -18.31
N ALA A 31 1.88 -1.52 -17.55
CA ALA A 31 2.84 -2.50 -18.05
C ALA A 31 2.16 -3.74 -18.65
N LEU A 32 1.16 -4.29 -17.96
CA LEU A 32 0.44 -5.49 -18.42
C LEU A 32 -0.47 -5.24 -19.62
N SER A 33 -1.08 -4.06 -19.74
CA SER A 33 -2.10 -3.80 -20.78
C SER A 33 -1.56 -3.12 -22.03
N ARG A 34 -0.43 -2.41 -21.92
CA ARG A 34 0.12 -1.58 -22.98
C ARG A 34 1.60 -1.81 -23.25
N GLU A 35 2.29 -2.61 -22.43
CA GLU A 35 3.74 -2.81 -22.50
C GLU A 35 4.53 -1.50 -22.37
N GLU A 36 3.91 -0.46 -21.81
CA GLU A 36 4.49 0.85 -21.55
C GLU A 36 4.10 1.31 -20.14
N ILE A 37 4.93 2.15 -19.52
CA ILE A 37 4.67 2.74 -18.21
C ILE A 37 4.85 4.25 -18.32
N THR A 38 3.84 5.02 -17.89
CA THR A 38 3.94 6.48 -17.77
C THR A 38 4.16 6.87 -16.30
N VAL A 39 5.35 7.40 -16.01
CA VAL A 39 5.72 7.85 -14.66
C VAL A 39 5.42 9.33 -14.49
N LEU A 40 4.42 9.65 -13.67
CA LEU A 40 4.10 11.02 -13.27
C LEU A 40 4.64 11.32 -11.88
N GLY A 41 5.45 12.38 -11.75
CA GLY A 41 6.01 12.78 -10.46
C GLY A 41 7.03 11.78 -9.90
N GLY A 42 7.89 11.22 -10.75
CA GLY A 42 8.83 10.14 -10.40
C GLY A 42 9.64 10.34 -9.11
N GLY A 43 10.04 11.58 -8.79
CA GLY A 43 10.78 11.89 -7.56
C GLY A 43 9.93 11.95 -6.27
N GLN A 44 8.62 11.76 -6.35
CA GLN A 44 7.73 11.74 -5.18
C GLN A 44 7.87 10.42 -4.44
N THR A 45 8.25 10.47 -3.17
CA THR A 45 8.28 9.29 -2.30
C THR A 45 6.88 8.97 -1.76
N ARG A 46 6.51 7.70 -1.82
CA ARG A 46 5.22 7.18 -1.32
C ARG A 46 5.48 5.92 -0.49
N PRO A 47 5.05 5.88 0.77
CA PRO A 47 4.92 4.61 1.47
C PRO A 47 3.83 3.76 0.80
N ASN A 48 4.06 2.45 0.72
CA ASN A 48 3.08 1.48 0.26
C ASN A 48 2.96 0.31 1.26
N ILE A 49 1.81 -0.35 1.26
CA ILE A 49 1.56 -1.59 2.01
C ILE A 49 0.75 -2.56 1.15
N HIS A 50 1.13 -3.84 1.12
CA HIS A 50 0.34 -4.84 0.41
C HIS A 50 -0.99 -5.07 1.14
N ILE A 51 -2.04 -5.40 0.38
CA ILE A 51 -3.37 -5.63 0.93
C ILE A 51 -3.39 -6.78 1.95
N ASP A 52 -2.63 -7.85 1.71
CA ASP A 52 -2.56 -8.98 2.63
C ASP A 52 -1.93 -8.56 3.97
N ASP A 53 -0.84 -7.77 3.93
CA ASP A 53 -0.15 -7.32 5.14
C ASP A 53 -1.01 -6.39 6.01
N ILE A 54 -1.78 -5.48 5.41
CA ILE A 54 -2.69 -4.63 6.18
C ILE A 54 -3.85 -5.44 6.76
N THR A 55 -4.34 -6.47 6.06
CA THR A 55 -5.37 -7.37 6.60
C THR A 55 -4.84 -8.21 7.75
N ASP A 56 -3.61 -8.73 7.65
CA ASP A 56 -2.97 -9.50 8.71
C ASP A 56 -2.72 -8.63 9.95
N LEU A 57 -2.31 -7.36 9.76
CA LEU A 57 -2.18 -6.42 10.86
C LEU A 57 -3.52 -6.15 11.56
N TYR A 58 -4.62 -6.04 10.81
CA TYR A 58 -5.95 -5.86 11.37
C TYR A 58 -6.34 -7.06 12.23
N LEU A 59 -6.13 -8.28 11.74
CA LEU A 59 -6.38 -9.51 12.50
C LEU A 59 -5.51 -9.57 13.76
N PHE A 60 -4.22 -9.28 13.64
CA PHE A 60 -3.30 -9.23 14.77
C PHE A 60 -3.76 -8.27 15.87
N MET A 61 -4.19 -7.06 15.50
CA MET A 61 -4.66 -6.06 16.46
C MET A 61 -5.99 -6.46 17.14
N LEU A 62 -6.87 -7.14 16.40
CA LEU A 62 -8.12 -7.67 16.96
C LEU A 62 -7.84 -8.77 18.01
N ASP A 63 -6.87 -9.65 17.74
CA ASP A 63 -6.46 -10.71 18.66
C ASP A 63 -5.64 -10.20 19.86
N ASN A 64 -5.10 -8.98 19.77
CA ASN A 64 -4.22 -8.38 20.78
C ASN A 64 -4.75 -7.03 21.32
N PRO A 65 -5.91 -7.00 22.01
CA PRO A 65 -6.57 -5.77 22.46
C PRO A 65 -5.79 -5.00 23.55
N GLN A 66 -4.68 -5.56 24.05
CA GLN A 66 -3.74 -4.83 24.91
C GLN A 66 -2.99 -3.72 24.17
N HIS A 67 -2.81 -3.85 22.85
CA HIS A 67 -2.16 -2.82 22.03
C HIS A 67 -3.15 -1.69 21.75
N THR A 68 -2.83 -0.51 22.28
CA THR A 68 -3.67 0.69 22.18
C THR A 68 -2.86 1.88 21.78
N GLY A 69 -3.44 2.76 20.98
CA GLY A 69 -2.77 3.95 20.48
C GLY A 69 -2.84 4.05 18.96
N ILE A 70 -1.97 4.88 18.41
CA ILE A 70 -1.90 5.20 16.98
C ILE A 70 -0.65 4.52 16.40
N TYR A 71 -0.83 3.73 15.35
CA TYR A 71 0.24 2.99 14.70
C TYR A 71 0.30 3.32 13.21
N ASN A 72 1.50 3.60 12.69
CA ASN A 72 1.74 3.71 11.25
C ASN A 72 2.02 2.32 10.69
N ALA A 73 1.27 1.91 9.67
CA ALA A 73 1.35 0.58 9.09
C ALA A 73 1.85 0.64 7.65
N GLY A 74 3.16 0.55 7.42
CA GLY A 74 3.72 0.63 6.06
C GLY A 74 5.12 0.04 5.96
N PHE A 75 5.56 -0.21 4.73
CA PHE A 75 6.91 -0.70 4.43
C PHE A 75 7.85 0.42 3.97
N GLU A 76 8.83 0.07 3.14
CA GLU A 76 9.81 0.97 2.56
C GLU A 76 9.16 2.16 1.85
N ASN A 77 9.79 3.31 2.04
CA ASN A 77 9.46 4.54 1.34
C ASN A 77 10.20 4.54 -0.01
N LEU A 78 9.48 4.25 -1.09
CA LEU A 78 10.02 4.24 -2.45
C LEU A 78 9.50 5.45 -3.23
N SER A 79 10.34 6.03 -4.08
CA SER A 79 9.91 6.99 -5.08
C SER A 79 9.08 6.29 -6.17
N ILE A 80 8.21 7.05 -6.83
CA ILE A 80 7.41 6.50 -7.94
C ILE A 80 8.32 5.98 -9.06
N MET A 81 9.49 6.60 -9.28
CA MET A 81 10.48 6.10 -10.24
C MET A 81 11.05 4.74 -9.80
N GLU A 82 11.47 4.60 -8.54
CA GLU A 82 11.98 3.32 -8.02
C GLU A 82 10.93 2.20 -8.08
N ILE A 83 9.64 2.53 -7.93
CA ILE A 83 8.54 1.57 -8.10
C ILE A 83 8.41 1.15 -9.57
N ALA A 84 8.60 2.08 -10.51
CA ALA A 84 8.46 1.80 -11.94
C ALA A 84 9.64 1.01 -12.53
N GLU A 85 10.82 1.09 -11.91
CA GLU A 85 12.03 0.38 -12.33
C GLU A 85 12.12 -1.08 -11.82
N ARG A 86 11.24 -1.48 -10.90
CA ARG A 86 11.16 -2.85 -10.35
C ARG A 86 10.22 -3.74 -11.16
#